data_AF-A0A3S4GSV6-F1
#
_entry.id   AF-A0A3S4GSV6-F1
#
_cell.length_a   1.000
_cell.length_b   1.000
_cell.length_c   1.000
_cell.angle_alpha   90.00
_cell.angle_beta   90.00
_cell.angle_gamma   90.00
#
_symmetry.space_group_name_H-M   'P 1'
#
loop_
_entity.id
_entity.type
_entity.pdbx_description
1 polymer ?
#
loop_
_entity_poly.entity_id
_entity_poly.type
_entity_poly.pdbx_seq_one_letter_code
_entity_poly.pdbx_strand_id
1 'polypeptide(L)'
;MRLLQPYVRILTQDAIDIRIKRFWRYLDRTLPDAFMHANIGPADTPVTRAILRADAELKQVAPNLTFIYDAEITPDDLLLEVAKNICECSKPHISNGPVNDKIFTKGHYGIVSCYNSLPLGGGGSTLVRLNLKAVAERSTSVDDFFSRTLPHYCRQQIAIINSRCEFLYEKSHFFENSFLVQEGLIDPERFAPMFGMYGLAEAVNLLCENAGLNARYGKNETANELGYRISAQLADFVENTPVKYGWKQRALLHAPVWHQFRYWHYAGRTSAVWR
;
A
#
# COMPACT_ATOMS: atom_id res chain seq x y z
N MET A 1 -0.44 16.09 -6.46
CA MET A 1 -1.50 15.91 -7.48
C MET A 1 -1.13 16.67 -8.75
N ARG A 2 -0.44 16.01 -9.68
CA ARG A 2 -0.02 16.61 -10.97
C ARG A 2 -1.20 16.84 -11.92
N LEU A 3 -2.28 16.06 -11.76
CA LEU A 3 -3.47 16.09 -12.61
C LEU A 3 -4.09 17.49 -12.77
N LEU A 4 -4.16 18.27 -11.67
CA LEU A 4 -4.81 19.58 -11.70
C LEU A 4 -3.88 20.72 -12.16
N GLN A 5 -2.56 20.48 -12.22
CA GLN A 5 -1.57 21.53 -12.50
C GLN A 5 -1.83 22.30 -13.79
N PRO A 6 -2.16 21.65 -14.93
CA PRO A 6 -2.40 22.37 -16.18
C PRO A 6 -3.57 23.36 -16.07
N TYR A 7 -4.58 23.05 -15.25
CA TYR A 7 -5.84 23.79 -15.18
C TYR A 7 -5.82 24.96 -14.20
N VAL A 8 -4.82 25.01 -13.31
CA VAL A 8 -4.72 26.07 -12.29
C VAL A 8 -3.73 27.18 -12.65
N ARG A 9 -3.03 27.07 -13.79
CA ARG A 9 -1.99 28.04 -14.20
C ARG A 9 -2.49 29.48 -14.32
N ILE A 10 -3.78 29.64 -14.64
CA ILE A 10 -4.44 30.95 -14.82
C ILE A 10 -5.04 31.50 -13.51
N LEU A 11 -4.93 30.78 -12.41
CA LEU A 11 -5.59 31.12 -11.15
C LEU A 11 -4.59 31.69 -10.15
N THR A 12 -5.05 32.64 -9.34
CA THR A 12 -4.32 33.07 -8.14
C THR A 12 -4.37 31.98 -7.07
N GLN A 13 -3.42 32.01 -6.12
CA GLN A 13 -3.38 31.04 -5.02
C GLN A 13 -4.68 31.04 -4.21
N ASP A 14 -5.23 32.22 -3.87
CA ASP A 14 -6.52 32.33 -3.15
C ASP A 14 -7.66 31.63 -3.91
N ALA A 15 -7.66 31.77 -5.23
CA ALA A 15 -8.68 31.18 -6.07
C ALA A 15 -8.51 29.65 -6.20
N ILE A 16 -7.28 29.14 -6.08
CA ILE A 16 -7.00 27.70 -5.97
C ILE A 16 -7.47 27.19 -4.62
N ASP A 17 -7.12 27.86 -3.52
CA ASP A 17 -7.45 27.46 -2.16
C ASP A 17 -8.97 27.33 -1.94
N ILE A 18 -9.73 28.35 -2.38
CA ILE A 18 -11.21 28.32 -2.30
C ILE A 18 -11.79 27.13 -3.06
N ARG A 19 -11.27 26.83 -4.26
CA ARG A 19 -11.79 25.74 -5.10
C ARG A 19 -11.42 24.37 -4.55
N ILE A 20 -10.16 24.18 -4.13
CA ILE A 20 -9.69 22.93 -3.52
C ILE A 20 -10.45 22.65 -2.24
N LYS A 21 -10.65 23.64 -1.38
CA LYS A 21 -11.43 23.51 -0.14
C LYS A 21 -12.88 23.10 -0.41
N ARG A 22 -13.54 23.71 -1.40
CA ARG A 22 -14.90 23.32 -1.81
C ARG A 22 -14.93 21.89 -2.35
N PHE A 23 -13.93 21.51 -3.14
CA PHE A 23 -13.81 20.15 -3.66
C PHE A 23 -13.59 19.14 -2.53
N TRP A 24 -12.68 19.40 -1.59
CA TRP A 24 -12.45 18.56 -0.41
C TRP A 24 -13.73 18.33 0.39
N ARG A 25 -14.48 19.40 0.67
CA ARG A 25 -15.78 19.30 1.33
C ARG A 25 -16.75 18.44 0.54
N TYR A 26 -16.81 18.61 -0.78
CA TYR A 26 -17.69 17.81 -1.63
C TYR A 26 -17.36 16.32 -1.56
N LEU A 27 -16.07 15.96 -1.62
CA LEU A 27 -15.61 14.56 -1.51
C LEU A 27 -16.13 13.90 -0.23
N ASP A 28 -15.94 14.54 0.91
CA ASP A 28 -16.37 14.04 2.22
C ASP A 28 -17.89 13.90 2.36
N ARG A 29 -18.67 14.71 1.64
CA ARG A 29 -20.15 14.68 1.73
C ARG A 29 -20.81 13.73 0.75
N THR A 30 -20.10 13.31 -0.29
CA THR A 30 -20.70 12.55 -1.39
C THR A 30 -20.12 11.17 -1.57
N LEU A 31 -18.92 10.91 -1.05
CA LEU A 31 -18.23 9.64 -1.25
C LEU A 31 -17.91 8.97 0.08
N PRO A 32 -18.05 7.64 0.15
CA PRO A 32 -17.79 6.88 1.37
C PRO A 32 -16.29 6.92 1.71
N ASP A 33 -16.02 7.12 3.00
CA ASP A 33 -14.68 7.26 3.58
C ASP A 33 -13.71 6.12 3.20
N ALA A 34 -14.19 4.87 3.24
CA ALA A 34 -13.36 3.69 3.02
C ALA A 34 -12.74 3.56 1.61
N PHE A 35 -13.14 4.38 0.63
CA PHE A 35 -12.79 4.19 -0.78
C PHE A 35 -12.12 5.39 -1.44
N MET A 36 -11.87 6.48 -0.70
CA MET A 36 -11.27 7.68 -1.26
C MET A 36 -9.82 7.86 -0.81
N HIS A 37 -8.90 7.93 -1.76
CA HIS A 37 -7.49 8.19 -1.49
C HIS A 37 -6.93 9.20 -2.50
N ALA A 38 -6.37 10.30 -2.01
CA ALA A 38 -5.69 11.33 -2.80
C ALA A 38 -4.16 11.24 -2.64
N ASN A 39 -3.43 11.49 -3.73
CA ASN A 39 -1.97 11.44 -3.75
C ASN A 39 -1.39 12.82 -4.07
N ILE A 40 -0.52 13.31 -3.20
CA ILE A 40 0.20 14.58 -3.36
C ILE A 40 1.72 14.40 -3.30
N GLY A 41 2.47 15.46 -3.63
CA GLY A 41 3.92 15.39 -3.83
C GLY A 41 4.33 14.69 -5.14
N PRO A 42 5.64 14.39 -5.30
CA PRO A 42 6.74 14.88 -4.45
C PRO A 42 7.11 16.35 -4.68
N ALA A 43 6.70 16.91 -5.83
CA ALA A 43 6.98 18.30 -6.17
C ALA A 43 6.11 19.27 -5.37
N ASP A 44 6.72 20.40 -5.02
CA ASP A 44 5.99 21.54 -4.47
C ASP A 44 5.18 22.24 -5.55
N THR A 45 3.89 22.42 -5.29
CA THR A 45 2.98 23.05 -6.24
C THR A 45 1.88 23.81 -5.51
N PRO A 46 1.29 24.84 -6.15
CA PRO A 46 0.12 25.56 -5.62
C PRO A 46 -1.01 24.64 -5.15
N VAL A 47 -1.27 23.56 -5.89
CA VAL A 47 -2.31 22.56 -5.55
C VAL A 47 -1.90 21.71 -4.36
N THR A 48 -0.64 21.25 -4.29
CA THR A 48 -0.14 20.46 -3.14
C THR A 48 -0.35 21.24 -1.84
N ARG A 49 0.07 22.51 -1.82
CA ARG A 49 -0.05 23.40 -0.66
C ARG A 49 -1.53 23.73 -0.33
N ALA A 50 -2.34 23.99 -1.35
CA ALA A 50 -3.78 24.22 -1.15
C ALA A 50 -4.50 23.01 -0.54
N ILE A 51 -4.12 21.80 -0.94
CA ILE A 51 -4.65 20.55 -0.38
C ILE A 51 -4.25 20.42 1.09
N LEU A 52 -2.98 20.64 1.43
CA LEU A 52 -2.51 20.57 2.82
C LEU A 52 -3.28 21.57 3.71
N ARG A 53 -3.42 22.83 3.27
CA ARG A 53 -4.22 23.83 3.99
C ARG A 53 -5.68 23.39 4.16
N ALA A 54 -6.31 22.91 3.10
CA ALA A 54 -7.70 22.45 3.16
C ALA A 54 -7.86 21.26 4.12
N ASP A 55 -6.94 20.30 4.10
CA ASP A 55 -6.98 19.11 4.95
C ASP A 55 -6.82 19.46 6.44
N ALA A 56 -5.86 20.32 6.77
CA ALA A 56 -5.63 20.79 8.14
C ALA A 56 -6.78 21.66 8.68
N GLU A 57 -7.40 22.48 7.84
CA GLU A 57 -8.52 23.33 8.25
C GLU A 57 -9.80 22.50 8.45
N LEU A 58 -10.11 21.59 7.52
CA LEU A 58 -11.37 20.87 7.52
C LEU A 58 -11.36 19.66 8.46
N LYS A 59 -10.19 19.04 8.67
CA LYS A 59 -9.99 17.87 9.55
C LYS A 59 -10.97 16.73 9.26
N GLN A 60 -11.22 16.49 7.97
CA GLN A 60 -12.17 15.51 7.50
C GLN A 60 -11.56 14.10 7.42
N VAL A 61 -12.42 13.09 7.53
CA VAL A 61 -11.98 11.69 7.42
C VAL A 61 -11.74 11.32 5.95
N ALA A 62 -12.53 11.87 5.02
CA ALA A 62 -12.36 11.64 3.59
C ALA A 62 -11.92 12.92 2.83
N PRO A 63 -11.05 12.80 1.83
CA PRO A 63 -10.34 11.58 1.42
C PRO A 63 -9.24 11.19 2.41
N ASN A 64 -8.79 9.95 2.35
CA ASN A 64 -7.46 9.62 2.86
C ASN A 64 -6.40 10.30 1.97
N LEU A 65 -5.24 10.66 2.53
CA LEU A 65 -4.24 11.45 1.83
C LEU A 65 -2.85 10.85 2.05
N THR A 66 -2.12 10.63 0.96
CA THR A 66 -0.71 10.27 1.01
C THR A 66 0.15 11.30 0.29
N PHE A 67 1.24 11.69 0.93
CA PHE A 67 2.32 12.47 0.37
C PHE A 67 3.44 11.52 -0.09
N ILE A 68 3.71 11.52 -1.38
CA ILE A 68 4.87 10.83 -1.95
C ILE A 68 6.08 11.72 -1.71
N TYR A 69 7.02 11.24 -0.90
CA TYR A 69 8.25 11.97 -0.54
C TYR A 69 9.42 11.52 -1.40
N ASP A 70 10.19 12.47 -1.90
CA ASP A 70 11.46 12.25 -2.60
C ASP A 70 12.45 13.32 -2.13
N ALA A 71 13.55 12.92 -1.49
CA ALA A 71 14.52 13.83 -0.90
C ALA A 71 15.23 14.73 -1.92
N GLU A 72 15.27 14.34 -3.20
CA GLU A 72 15.87 15.15 -4.26
C GLU A 72 14.90 16.18 -4.86
N ILE A 73 13.59 16.04 -4.61
CA ILE A 73 12.53 16.84 -5.26
C ILE A 73 11.74 17.66 -4.25
N THR A 74 11.49 17.12 -3.05
CA THR A 74 10.67 17.74 -2.03
C THR A 74 11.51 18.74 -1.23
N PRO A 75 11.17 20.05 -1.24
CA PRO A 75 11.88 21.03 -0.44
C PRO A 75 11.53 20.88 1.06
N ASP A 76 12.45 21.26 1.94
CA ASP A 76 12.33 21.08 3.38
C ASP A 76 11.13 21.82 3.99
N ASP A 77 10.78 22.98 3.44
CA ASP A 77 9.64 23.78 3.91
C ASP A 77 8.28 23.13 3.56
N LEU A 78 8.21 22.36 2.45
CA LEU A 78 7.07 21.52 2.14
C LEU A 78 6.99 20.32 3.09
N LEU A 79 8.12 19.66 3.33
CA LEU A 79 8.16 18.54 4.28
C LEU A 79 7.75 19.00 5.70
N LEU A 80 8.17 20.19 6.12
CA LEU A 80 7.76 20.77 7.39
C LEU A 80 6.26 21.06 7.44
N GLU A 81 5.65 21.58 6.37
CA GLU A 81 4.20 21.77 6.30
C GLU A 81 3.46 20.43 6.37
N VAL A 82 3.94 19.42 5.63
CA VAL A 82 3.41 18.05 5.70
C VAL A 82 3.46 17.50 7.13
N ALA A 83 4.60 17.66 7.82
CA ALA A 83 4.75 17.21 9.21
C ALA A 83 3.80 17.93 10.17
N LYS A 84 3.64 19.25 10.03
CA LYS A 84 2.67 20.04 10.82
C LYS A 84 1.24 19.56 10.59
N ASN A 85 0.87 19.31 9.34
CA ASN A 85 -0.42 18.73 8.97
C ASN A 85 -0.65 17.37 9.66
N ILE A 86 0.35 16.49 9.65
CA ILE A 86 0.25 15.19 10.33
C ILE A 86 -0.01 15.37 11.83
N CYS A 87 0.69 16.30 12.49
CA CYS A 87 0.43 16.60 13.89
C CYS A 87 -0.98 17.15 14.14
N GLU A 88 -1.54 17.89 13.19
CA GLU A 88 -2.84 18.57 13.33
C GLU A 88 -4.03 17.66 13.01
N CYS A 89 -3.93 16.81 11.98
CA CYS A 89 -5.04 16.00 11.46
C CYS A 89 -4.69 14.53 11.14
N SER A 90 -3.53 14.04 11.58
CA SER A 90 -3.03 12.66 11.34
C SER A 90 -2.83 12.29 9.85
N LYS A 91 -2.78 13.29 8.96
CA LYS A 91 -2.59 13.15 7.52
C LYS A 91 -1.73 14.30 6.98
N PRO A 92 -1.04 14.12 5.85
CA PRO A 92 -1.02 12.93 5.01
C PRO A 92 -0.14 11.81 5.56
N HIS A 93 -0.40 10.57 5.14
CA HIS A 93 0.59 9.50 5.28
C HIS A 93 1.78 9.75 4.37
N ILE A 94 2.97 9.21 4.69
CA ILE A 94 4.18 9.41 3.89
C ILE A 94 4.51 8.11 3.15
N SER A 95 4.73 8.23 1.83
CA SER A 95 5.19 7.12 0.99
C SER A 95 6.54 7.45 0.37
N ASN A 96 7.46 6.48 0.35
CA ASN A 96 8.80 6.66 -0.21
C ASN A 96 8.74 6.61 -1.75
N GLY A 97 8.88 7.77 -2.39
CA GLY A 97 8.87 7.93 -3.85
C GLY A 97 9.96 7.11 -4.55
N PRO A 98 11.25 7.32 -4.25
CA PRO A 98 12.35 6.59 -4.88
C PRO A 98 12.25 5.06 -4.80
N VAL A 99 11.70 4.52 -3.71
CA VAL A 99 11.50 3.05 -3.58
C VAL A 99 10.38 2.58 -4.52
N ASN A 100 9.26 3.28 -4.56
CA ASN A 100 8.17 2.91 -5.46
C ASN A 100 8.54 3.12 -6.94
N ASP A 101 9.31 4.15 -7.26
CA ASP A 101 9.84 4.42 -8.61
C ASP A 101 10.78 3.32 -9.12
N LYS A 102 11.35 2.48 -8.24
CA LYS A 102 12.14 1.29 -8.65
C LYS A 102 11.27 0.08 -8.96
N ILE A 103 10.10 -0.02 -8.31
CA ILE A 103 9.16 -1.13 -8.49
C ILE A 103 8.29 -0.87 -9.72
N PHE A 104 7.76 0.35 -9.80
CA PHE A 104 6.89 0.85 -10.85
C PHE A 104 7.68 1.78 -11.79
N THR A 105 7.02 2.29 -12.83
CA THR A 105 7.61 3.38 -13.63
C THR A 105 7.41 4.70 -12.88
N LYS A 106 8.43 5.56 -12.84
CA LYS A 106 8.40 6.86 -12.14
C LYS A 106 7.15 7.66 -12.49
N GLY A 107 6.36 8.01 -11.47
CA GLY A 107 5.11 8.76 -11.63
C GLY A 107 3.93 7.99 -12.25
N HIS A 108 4.04 6.67 -12.45
CA HIS A 108 2.99 5.81 -13.00
C HIS A 108 2.44 4.82 -11.96
N TYR A 109 2.35 5.25 -10.71
CA TYR A 109 1.71 4.50 -9.64
C TYR A 109 0.93 5.45 -8.72
N GLY A 110 0.04 4.89 -7.91
CA GLY A 110 -0.65 5.60 -6.84
C GLY A 110 -0.73 4.74 -5.59
N ILE A 111 -0.76 5.40 -4.45
CA ILE A 111 -1.12 4.83 -3.16
C ILE A 111 -2.64 4.81 -3.06
N VAL A 112 -3.21 3.64 -2.83
CA VAL A 112 -4.65 3.44 -2.76
C VAL A 112 -5.05 2.73 -1.46
N SER A 113 -6.30 2.96 -1.05
CA SER A 113 -6.87 2.39 0.17
C SER A 113 -5.96 2.64 1.40
N CYS A 114 -5.65 1.62 2.18
CA CYS A 114 -4.75 1.70 3.33
C CYS A 114 -3.31 1.31 2.91
N TYR A 115 -2.61 2.12 2.13
CA TYR A 115 -1.15 2.03 1.87
C TYR A 115 -0.65 1.11 0.75
N ASN A 116 -1.51 0.69 -0.19
CA ASN A 116 -1.04 -0.12 -1.34
C ASN A 116 -0.53 0.76 -2.47
N SER A 117 0.69 0.52 -2.94
CA SER A 117 1.17 1.06 -4.22
C SER A 117 0.68 0.18 -5.37
N LEU A 118 -0.07 0.76 -6.31
CA LEU A 118 -0.54 0.07 -7.52
C LEU A 118 -0.24 0.90 -8.77
N PRO A 119 -0.12 0.28 -9.96
CA PRO A 119 0.07 1.00 -11.21
C PRO A 119 -1.07 1.99 -11.48
N LEU A 120 -0.74 3.16 -12.04
CA LEU A 120 -1.74 4.17 -12.41
C LEU A 120 -2.62 3.66 -13.57
N GLY A 121 -3.93 3.85 -13.45
CA GLY A 121 -4.93 3.24 -14.34
C GLY A 121 -5.15 1.75 -14.08
N GLY A 122 -4.49 1.18 -13.07
CA GLY A 122 -4.71 -0.20 -12.62
C GLY A 122 -5.60 -0.28 -11.38
N GLY A 123 -5.53 -1.42 -10.70
CA GLY A 123 -6.27 -1.66 -9.48
C GLY A 123 -5.98 -3.03 -8.86
N GLY A 124 -6.54 -3.26 -7.67
CA GLY A 124 -6.47 -4.56 -7.02
C GLY A 124 -7.57 -5.46 -7.57
N SER A 125 -7.23 -6.52 -8.31
CA SER A 125 -8.24 -7.43 -8.86
C SER A 125 -8.91 -8.30 -7.78
N THR A 126 -8.20 -8.54 -6.68
CA THR A 126 -8.70 -9.21 -5.48
C THR A 126 -7.73 -8.95 -4.33
N LEU A 127 -8.22 -9.11 -3.09
CA LEU A 127 -7.37 -9.20 -1.91
C LEU A 127 -7.80 -10.43 -1.10
N VAL A 128 -6.87 -11.35 -0.91
CA VAL A 128 -7.03 -12.50 -0.01
C VAL A 128 -5.99 -12.35 1.09
N ARG A 129 -6.36 -12.66 2.34
CA ARG A 129 -5.47 -12.48 3.49
C ARG A 129 -5.24 -13.77 4.25
N LEU A 130 -3.98 -14.14 4.43
CA LEU A 130 -3.56 -15.28 5.25
C LEU A 130 -3.57 -14.89 6.73
N ASN A 131 -4.20 -15.72 7.56
CA ASN A 131 -4.12 -15.59 9.02
C ASN A 131 -2.88 -16.33 9.54
N LEU A 132 -1.79 -15.61 9.80
CA LEU A 132 -0.54 -16.23 10.24
C LEU A 132 -0.65 -16.87 11.63
N LYS A 133 -1.45 -16.30 12.54
CA LYS A 133 -1.73 -16.90 13.85
C LYS A 133 -2.33 -18.30 13.67
N ALA A 134 -3.33 -18.42 12.81
CA ALA A 134 -3.99 -19.68 12.52
C ALA A 134 -3.06 -20.71 11.85
N VAL A 135 -2.11 -20.25 11.02
CA VAL A 135 -1.05 -21.11 10.46
C VAL A 135 -0.12 -21.61 11.56
N ALA A 136 0.29 -20.73 12.49
CA ALA A 136 1.13 -21.09 13.63
C ALA A 136 0.44 -22.08 14.58
N GLU A 137 -0.86 -21.89 14.89
CA GLU A 137 -1.66 -22.82 15.71
C GLU A 137 -1.73 -24.24 15.12
N ARG A 138 -1.57 -24.38 13.81
CA ARG A 138 -1.59 -25.67 13.10
C ARG A 138 -0.21 -26.27 12.88
N SER A 139 0.84 -25.58 13.33
CA SER A 139 2.22 -26.02 13.18
C SER A 139 2.70 -26.67 14.46
N THR A 140 3.42 -27.79 14.34
CA THR A 140 3.93 -28.53 15.51
C THR A 140 5.26 -27.99 16.02
N SER A 141 5.99 -27.23 15.19
CA SER A 141 7.24 -26.57 15.52
C SER A 141 7.50 -25.39 14.56
N VAL A 142 8.55 -24.62 14.84
CA VAL A 142 9.04 -23.57 13.94
C VAL A 142 9.44 -24.14 12.58
N ASP A 143 10.09 -25.31 12.55
CA ASP A 143 10.50 -25.96 11.30
C ASP A 143 9.30 -26.48 10.51
N ASP A 144 8.31 -27.05 11.19
CA ASP A 144 7.06 -27.49 10.58
C ASP A 144 6.26 -26.31 9.98
N PHE A 145 6.25 -25.17 10.68
CA PHE A 145 5.65 -23.94 10.18
C PHE A 145 6.27 -23.53 8.83
N PHE A 146 7.59 -23.47 8.74
CA PHE A 146 8.27 -22.98 7.54
C PHE A 146 8.35 -24.00 6.40
N SER A 147 8.56 -25.27 6.70
CA SER A 147 8.76 -26.31 5.68
C SER A 147 7.45 -26.86 5.11
N ARG A 148 6.35 -26.84 5.88
CA ARG A 148 5.10 -27.51 5.51
C ARG A 148 3.88 -26.61 5.60
N THR A 149 3.59 -26.07 6.78
CA THR A 149 2.28 -25.47 7.07
C THR A 149 2.09 -24.12 6.37
N LEU A 150 3.06 -23.21 6.46
CA LEU A 150 3.01 -21.92 5.76
C LEU A 150 3.00 -22.11 4.22
N PRO A 151 3.90 -22.90 3.60
CA PRO A 151 3.85 -23.14 2.15
C PRO A 151 2.52 -23.73 1.67
N HIS A 152 1.92 -24.65 2.45
CA HIS A 152 0.62 -25.22 2.11
C HIS A 152 -0.45 -24.13 1.98
N TYR A 153 -0.60 -23.27 3.00
CA TYR A 153 -1.62 -22.23 2.97
C TYR A 153 -1.33 -21.12 1.96
N CYS A 154 -0.06 -20.84 1.65
CA CYS A 154 0.30 -19.93 0.56
C CYS A 154 -0.22 -20.44 -0.79
N ARG A 155 -0.09 -21.75 -1.08
CA ARG A 155 -0.66 -22.35 -2.29
C ARG A 155 -2.19 -22.28 -2.33
N GLN A 156 -2.86 -22.50 -1.20
CA GLN A 156 -4.32 -22.36 -1.12
C GLN A 156 -4.77 -20.93 -1.42
N GLN A 157 -4.04 -19.94 -0.87
CA GLN A 157 -4.33 -18.53 -1.15
C GLN A 157 -4.14 -18.19 -2.63
N ILE A 158 -3.11 -18.71 -3.30
CA ILE A 158 -2.92 -18.54 -4.75
C ILE A 158 -4.06 -19.17 -5.55
N ALA A 159 -4.52 -20.36 -5.15
CA ALA A 159 -5.66 -21.00 -5.81
C ALA A 159 -6.93 -20.13 -5.73
N ILE A 160 -7.20 -19.52 -4.58
CA ILE A 160 -8.33 -18.58 -4.41
C ILE A 160 -8.12 -17.32 -5.25
N ILE A 161 -6.91 -16.75 -5.25
CA ILE A 161 -6.58 -15.59 -6.08
C ILE A 161 -6.85 -15.90 -7.56
N ASN A 162 -6.33 -17.01 -8.07
CA ASN A 162 -6.51 -17.40 -9.47
C ASN A 162 -7.98 -17.61 -9.82
N SER A 163 -8.74 -18.29 -8.96
CA SER A 163 -10.17 -18.52 -9.19
C SER A 163 -10.97 -17.20 -9.25
N ARG A 164 -10.70 -16.26 -8.32
CA ARG A 164 -11.37 -14.95 -8.31
C ARG A 164 -10.99 -14.10 -9.52
N CYS A 165 -9.71 -14.11 -9.90
CA CYS A 165 -9.27 -13.39 -11.09
C CYS A 165 -9.83 -14.00 -12.37
N GLU A 166 -9.82 -15.32 -12.55
CA GLU A 166 -10.45 -15.98 -13.70
C GLU A 166 -11.92 -15.56 -13.84
N PHE A 167 -12.67 -15.57 -12.74
CA PHE A 167 -14.04 -15.08 -12.77
C PHE A 167 -14.14 -13.61 -13.20
N LEU A 168 -13.34 -12.73 -12.62
CA LEU A 168 -13.36 -11.30 -12.95
C LEU A 168 -13.04 -11.05 -14.43
N TYR A 169 -12.00 -11.70 -14.96
CA TYR A 169 -11.52 -11.44 -16.32
C TYR A 169 -12.31 -12.19 -17.39
N GLU A 170 -12.78 -13.41 -17.12
CA GLU A 170 -13.37 -14.28 -18.16
C GLU A 170 -14.89 -14.44 -18.05
N LYS A 171 -15.47 -14.28 -16.85
CA LYS A 171 -16.89 -14.64 -16.58
C LYS A 171 -17.76 -13.46 -16.20
N SER A 172 -17.18 -12.44 -15.56
CA SER A 172 -17.93 -11.25 -15.15
C SER A 172 -18.15 -10.26 -16.30
N HIS A 173 -17.36 -10.36 -17.37
CA HIS A 173 -17.31 -9.42 -18.49
C HIS A 173 -17.11 -7.94 -18.08
N PHE A 174 -16.58 -7.70 -16.87
CA PHE A 174 -16.37 -6.35 -16.34
C PHE A 174 -15.44 -5.54 -17.24
N PHE A 175 -14.25 -6.05 -17.54
CA PHE A 175 -13.28 -5.33 -18.36
C PHE A 175 -13.69 -5.21 -19.83
N GLU A 176 -14.50 -6.15 -20.34
CA GLU A 176 -15.02 -6.13 -21.70
C GLU A 176 -16.07 -5.03 -21.91
N ASN A 177 -16.98 -4.85 -20.94
CA ASN A 177 -18.13 -3.97 -21.07
C ASN A 177 -18.03 -2.66 -20.27
N SER A 178 -16.93 -2.43 -19.55
CA SER A 178 -16.78 -1.24 -18.72
C SER A 178 -16.43 0.00 -19.55
N PHE A 179 -17.25 1.05 -19.44
CA PHE A 179 -16.93 2.36 -20.02
C PHE A 179 -15.59 2.91 -19.49
N LEU A 180 -15.16 2.52 -18.28
CA LEU A 180 -13.88 2.94 -17.71
C LEU A 180 -12.71 2.42 -18.55
N VAL A 181 -12.85 1.23 -19.15
CA VAL A 181 -11.85 0.67 -20.07
C VAL A 181 -11.94 1.36 -21.43
N GLN A 182 -13.16 1.53 -21.95
CA GLN A 182 -13.39 2.18 -23.25
C GLN A 182 -12.86 3.61 -23.31
N GLU A 183 -13.04 4.37 -22.23
CA GLU A 183 -12.56 5.75 -22.08
C GLU A 183 -11.10 5.84 -21.61
N GLY A 184 -10.42 4.69 -21.42
CA GLY A 184 -9.01 4.64 -21.03
C GLY A 184 -8.71 5.12 -19.60
N LEU A 185 -9.72 5.17 -18.72
CA LEU A 185 -9.55 5.51 -17.30
C LEU A 185 -8.89 4.37 -16.52
N ILE A 186 -9.17 3.13 -16.92
CA ILE A 186 -8.52 1.93 -16.38
C ILE A 186 -8.01 1.03 -17.51
N ASP A 187 -6.95 0.28 -17.21
CA ASP A 187 -6.28 -0.65 -18.12
C ASP A 187 -6.18 -2.02 -17.44
N PRO A 188 -6.86 -3.06 -17.96
CA PRO A 188 -6.86 -4.40 -17.37
C PRO A 188 -5.46 -4.99 -17.17
N GLU A 189 -4.48 -4.65 -18.00
CA GLU A 189 -3.10 -5.16 -17.88
C GLU A 189 -2.34 -4.56 -16.68
N ARG A 190 -2.89 -3.49 -16.09
CA ARG A 190 -2.33 -2.79 -14.93
C ARG A 190 -2.91 -3.25 -13.60
N PHE A 191 -3.86 -4.18 -13.62
CA PHE A 191 -4.43 -4.75 -12.41
C PHE A 191 -3.52 -5.84 -11.84
N ALA A 192 -3.46 -5.92 -10.51
CA ALA A 192 -2.70 -6.97 -9.82
C ALA A 192 -3.53 -7.55 -8.68
N PRO A 193 -3.53 -8.88 -8.50
CA PRO A 193 -4.11 -9.48 -7.31
C PRO A 193 -3.19 -9.21 -6.13
N MET A 194 -3.79 -8.99 -4.96
CA MET A 194 -3.04 -8.72 -3.74
C MET A 194 -2.98 -9.96 -2.86
N PHE A 195 -1.76 -10.39 -2.56
CA PHE A 195 -1.47 -11.43 -1.59
C PHE A 195 -1.28 -10.79 -0.22
N GLY A 196 -2.29 -10.88 0.64
CA GLY A 196 -2.23 -10.31 1.99
C GLY A 196 -2.00 -11.31 3.09
N MET A 197 -1.67 -10.77 4.25
CA MET A 197 -1.46 -11.50 5.49
C MET A 197 -1.80 -10.61 6.69
N TYR A 198 -2.08 -11.24 7.82
CA TYR A 198 -2.26 -10.57 9.11
C TYR A 198 -1.88 -11.52 10.25
N GLY A 199 -1.72 -10.96 11.45
CA GLY A 199 -1.41 -11.75 12.64
C GLY A 199 0.06 -12.16 12.76
N LEU A 200 1.02 -11.38 12.21
CA LEU A 200 2.44 -11.72 12.28
C LEU A 200 2.93 -11.77 13.73
N ALA A 201 2.63 -10.74 14.53
CA ALA A 201 3.11 -10.65 15.91
C ALA A 201 2.58 -11.82 16.75
N GLU A 202 1.31 -12.18 16.57
CA GLU A 202 0.66 -13.31 17.20
C GLU A 202 1.27 -14.65 16.76
N ALA A 203 1.55 -14.81 15.46
CA ALA A 203 2.22 -16.00 14.94
C ALA A 203 3.63 -16.16 15.54
N VAL A 204 4.42 -15.09 15.54
CA VAL A 204 5.78 -15.08 16.12
C VAL A 204 5.73 -15.45 17.60
N ASN A 205 4.86 -14.79 18.37
CA ASN A 205 4.75 -15.05 19.81
C ASN A 205 4.37 -16.51 20.09
N LEU A 206 3.40 -17.06 19.35
CA LEU A 206 2.97 -18.45 19.51
C LEU A 206 4.08 -19.45 19.12
N LEU A 207 4.82 -19.17 18.05
CA LEU A 207 5.95 -20.01 17.63
C LEU A 207 7.10 -19.99 18.65
N CYS A 208 7.40 -18.83 19.25
CA CYS A 208 8.36 -18.72 20.34
C CYS A 208 7.91 -19.52 21.57
N GLU A 209 6.65 -19.39 21.98
CA GLU A 209 6.07 -20.14 23.11
C GLU A 209 6.17 -21.64 22.90
N ASN A 210 5.79 -22.13 21.72
CA ASN A 210 5.86 -23.55 21.37
C ASN A 210 7.30 -24.08 21.35
N ALA A 211 8.29 -23.21 21.09
CA ALA A 211 9.71 -23.53 21.16
C ALA A 211 10.29 -23.41 22.58
N GLY A 212 9.48 -23.08 23.59
CA GLY A 212 9.94 -22.84 24.97
C GLY A 212 10.72 -21.54 25.15
N LEU A 213 10.64 -20.61 24.19
CA LEU A 213 11.35 -19.34 24.23
C LEU A 213 10.48 -18.26 24.88
N ASN A 214 10.96 -17.64 25.95
CA ASN A 214 10.33 -16.47 26.56
C ASN A 214 10.67 -15.18 25.78
N ALA A 215 10.31 -15.15 24.50
CA ALA A 215 10.58 -14.06 23.56
C ALA A 215 9.28 -13.49 22.99
N ARG A 216 9.28 -12.18 22.68
CA ARG A 216 8.10 -11.45 22.18
C ARG A 216 8.47 -10.55 21.01
N TYR A 217 7.62 -10.57 19.98
CA TYR A 217 7.74 -9.69 18.82
C TYR A 217 7.71 -8.21 19.25
N GLY A 218 8.59 -7.40 18.66
CA GLY A 218 8.78 -5.99 18.98
C GLY A 218 9.59 -5.70 20.24
N LYS A 219 9.95 -6.72 21.04
CA LYS A 219 10.71 -6.55 22.29
C LYS A 219 11.97 -7.40 22.39
N ASN A 220 12.11 -8.43 21.56
CA ASN A 220 13.22 -9.36 21.59
C ASN A 220 13.77 -9.58 20.17
N GLU A 221 15.09 -9.59 20.03
CA GLU A 221 15.78 -9.70 18.75
C GLU A 221 15.48 -11.03 18.04
N THR A 222 15.57 -12.17 18.74
CA THR A 222 15.24 -13.49 18.19
C THR A 222 13.80 -13.59 17.69
N ALA A 223 12.84 -13.02 18.43
CA ALA A 223 11.45 -12.95 17.99
C ALA A 223 11.29 -12.05 16.74
N ASN A 224 12.03 -10.94 16.66
CA ASN A 224 12.01 -10.07 15.50
C ASN A 224 12.63 -10.74 14.27
N GLU A 225 13.73 -11.46 14.44
CA GLU A 225 14.35 -12.28 13.38
C GLU A 225 13.39 -13.34 12.84
N LEU A 226 12.63 -14.01 13.73
CA LEU A 226 11.59 -14.93 13.31
C LEU A 226 10.53 -14.22 12.47
N GLY A 227 10.08 -13.04 12.90
CA GLY A 227 9.16 -12.19 12.12
C GLY A 227 9.70 -11.86 10.73
N TYR A 228 10.97 -11.43 10.64
CA TYR A 228 11.63 -11.13 9.37
C TYR A 228 11.74 -12.36 8.47
N ARG A 229 12.00 -13.54 9.03
CA ARG A 229 12.06 -14.81 8.28
C ARG A 229 10.70 -15.15 7.67
N ILE A 230 9.60 -14.96 8.41
CA ILE A 230 8.24 -15.15 7.89
C ILE A 230 7.96 -14.18 6.73
N SER A 231 8.25 -12.89 6.92
CA SER A 231 8.05 -11.88 5.88
C SER A 231 8.87 -12.16 4.62
N ALA A 232 10.13 -12.58 4.77
CA ALA A 232 11.02 -12.92 3.66
C ALA A 232 10.49 -14.12 2.87
N GLN A 233 10.13 -15.22 3.54
CA GLN A 233 9.59 -16.40 2.85
C GLN A 233 8.28 -16.10 2.11
N LEU A 234 7.42 -15.25 2.67
CA LEU A 234 6.21 -14.80 1.97
C LEU A 234 6.53 -13.96 0.73
N ALA A 235 7.47 -13.03 0.84
CA ALA A 235 7.91 -12.21 -0.29
C ALA A 235 8.51 -13.09 -1.40
N ASP A 236 9.43 -13.99 -1.04
CA ASP A 236 10.07 -14.92 -1.97
C ASP A 236 9.04 -15.84 -2.64
N PHE A 237 8.06 -16.35 -1.88
CA PHE A 237 6.99 -17.18 -2.43
C PHE A 237 6.14 -16.41 -3.45
N VAL A 238 5.72 -15.17 -3.13
CA VAL A 238 4.90 -14.34 -4.01
C VAL A 238 5.67 -13.94 -5.27
N GLU A 239 6.95 -13.58 -5.14
CA GLU A 239 7.79 -13.22 -6.28
C GLU A 239 7.99 -14.40 -7.25
N ASN A 240 8.14 -15.61 -6.72
CA ASN A 240 8.40 -16.82 -7.51
C ASN A 240 7.13 -17.61 -7.90
N THR A 241 5.94 -17.11 -7.57
CA THR A 241 4.67 -17.75 -7.94
C THR A 241 3.90 -16.88 -8.92
N PRO A 242 4.05 -17.10 -10.23
CA PRO A 242 3.34 -16.30 -11.22
C PRO A 242 1.83 -16.52 -11.15
N VAL A 243 1.08 -15.48 -11.49
CA VAL A 243 -0.39 -15.48 -11.62
C VAL A 243 -0.78 -15.09 -13.04
N LYS A 244 -1.84 -15.70 -13.57
CA LYS A 244 -2.30 -15.46 -14.95
C LYS A 244 -2.71 -14.01 -15.18
N TYR A 245 -3.43 -13.43 -14.22
CA TYR A 245 -4.08 -12.11 -14.33
C TYR A 245 -3.51 -11.12 -13.31
N GLY A 246 -2.23 -10.79 -13.45
CA GLY A 246 -1.57 -9.78 -12.64
C GLY A 246 -0.58 -8.98 -13.46
N TRP A 247 -0.41 -7.71 -13.09
CA TRP A 247 0.60 -6.84 -13.66
C TRP A 247 1.98 -7.50 -13.55
N LYS A 248 2.69 -7.60 -14.67
CA LYS A 248 3.95 -8.38 -14.81
C LYS A 248 3.82 -9.86 -14.38
N GLN A 249 2.63 -10.44 -14.54
CA GLN A 249 2.29 -11.82 -14.14
C GLN A 249 2.53 -12.11 -12.64
N ARG A 250 2.45 -11.09 -11.79
CA ARG A 250 2.73 -11.19 -10.36
C ARG A 250 1.55 -10.77 -9.51
N ALA A 251 1.38 -11.44 -8.38
CA ALA A 251 0.61 -10.89 -7.28
C ALA A 251 1.49 -9.87 -6.53
N LEU A 252 0.88 -8.86 -5.93
CA LEU A 252 1.57 -7.90 -5.07
C LEU A 252 1.37 -8.28 -3.61
N LEU A 253 2.46 -8.31 -2.85
CA LEU A 253 2.38 -8.50 -1.40
C LEU A 253 1.70 -7.26 -0.80
N HIS A 254 0.51 -7.45 -0.23
CA HIS A 254 -0.22 -6.38 0.45
C HIS A 254 0.55 -5.99 1.70
N ALA A 255 0.84 -4.70 1.86
CA ALA A 255 1.45 -4.17 3.07
C ALA A 255 0.37 -3.95 4.14
N PRO A 256 0.27 -4.78 5.20
CA PRO A 256 -0.44 -4.34 6.40
C PRO A 256 0.34 -3.20 7.05
N VAL A 257 -0.37 -2.40 7.88
CA VAL A 257 0.12 -1.20 8.60
C VAL A 257 1.49 -1.40 9.30
N TRP A 258 1.84 -2.64 9.62
CA TRP A 258 3.07 -3.00 10.35
C TRP A 258 4.21 -3.58 9.48
N HIS A 259 4.05 -3.68 8.15
CA HIS A 259 4.99 -4.39 7.25
C HIS A 259 5.87 -3.51 6.36
N GLN A 260 5.80 -2.19 6.46
CA GLN A 260 6.68 -1.33 5.66
C GLN A 260 8.17 -1.42 6.04
N PHE A 261 8.55 -2.20 7.06
CA PHE A 261 9.93 -2.34 7.51
C PHE A 261 10.86 -3.15 6.57
N ARG A 262 10.36 -3.83 5.52
CA ARG A 262 11.23 -4.65 4.64
C ARG A 262 10.97 -4.67 3.13
N TYR A 263 10.32 -3.65 2.56
CA TYR A 263 10.67 -3.27 1.17
C TYR A 263 12.10 -2.69 1.08
N TRP A 264 12.74 -2.46 2.24
CA TRP A 264 14.01 -1.77 2.42
C TRP A 264 15.26 -2.66 2.27
N HIS A 265 15.14 -3.99 2.17
CA HIS A 265 16.31 -4.87 2.22
C HIS A 265 16.81 -5.43 0.88
N TYR A 266 16.01 -5.32 -0.19
CA TYR A 266 16.44 -5.76 -1.52
C TYR A 266 17.07 -4.64 -2.38
N ALA A 267 17.12 -3.40 -1.89
CA ALA A 267 17.68 -2.25 -2.61
C ALA A 267 19.12 -1.87 -2.25
N GLY A 268 19.88 -2.80 -1.63
CA GLY A 268 21.29 -2.59 -1.31
C GLY A 268 21.52 -1.87 0.02
N ARG A 269 22.47 -2.44 0.78
CA ARG A 269 23.07 -1.98 2.05
C ARG A 269 22.85 -0.50 2.40
N THR A 270 22.12 -0.24 3.48
CA THR A 270 22.57 0.55 4.65
C THR A 270 21.51 0.50 5.73
N SER A 271 21.91 0.15 6.94
CA SER A 271 21.14 0.26 8.17
C SER A 271 20.85 1.73 8.47
N ALA A 272 19.58 2.13 8.40
CA ALA A 272 19.10 3.32 9.07
C ALA A 272 17.96 2.89 10.00
N VAL A 273 18.33 2.61 11.25
CA VAL A 273 17.42 2.44 12.36
C VAL A 273 16.84 3.81 12.65
N TRP A 274 15.57 4.02 12.31
CA TRP A 274 14.81 5.13 12.89
C TRP A 274 14.31 4.65 14.26
N ARG A 275 14.84 5.27 15.32
CA ARG A 275 14.30 5.19 16.68
C ARG A 275 12.95 5.90 16.75
#